data_AF-A0A7V9I011-F1
#
_entry.id   AF-A0A7V9I011-F1
#
_cell.length_a   1.000
_cell.length_b   1.000
_cell.length_c   1.000
_cell.angle_alpha   90.00
_cell.angle_beta   90.00
_cell.angle_gamma   90.00
#
_symmetry.space_group_name_H-M   'P 1'
#
loop_
_entity.id
_entity.type
_entity.pdbx_description
1 polymer ?
#
loop_
_entity_poly.entity_id
_entity_poly.type
_entity_poly.pdbx_seq_one_letter_code
_entity_poly.pdbx_strand_id
1 'polypeptide(L)'
;MHLLSPLLILSIALGIVIAGVLVLRLHAFLSLIVAALVVAALTPGAAIQRYELRRDAVRIAAPADRGAAAVVIDRRHQLTAGADYEVYRLIDGQPPLRVGRVRVASSDQIDAPAANAAAPSTRLVMGEPEGDLVLATGDWVIAPAAASAAFAMSRETIGERVAAGFGRTILDIGILIAMASILGGCLMAARGAERIVVSLRRAVGTERTPLAFLASGLLLGIPMFAEAVFYLLLPLAKAMWLESRRHYVLLVLAIVAGATMTHSLVPPTPGPLFVADAMGISIALMMRQGAIVAIVAALAGYTYARYADRRWGIPMPMAGAALTHDDVGPTSPAAGPLPPLVWSLLPILLPVVLISADAALSSSTYGLPGWLIQTIQVLGDRNLALSLSAGAALLLLAWQALPDKSGSYVVGKADTSGSYVAGANRGERIRRAVRDSIVEAGEIILVIGAGGALGAVLRQAGMSELAAATVPEQKLLLLPIAWGITAVVRMAQGSATVAMITAVGIVGPIALADQLPYHPVYVAVAIGCGSKIGMWMNDSGFWVIARMSGMSEIETLRTASAMVFIEGCVGLVATLVLAAVWPLV
;
A
#
# COMPACT_ATOMS: atom_id res chain seq x y z
N MET A 1 12.30 34.81 10.96
CA MET A 1 12.12 33.48 11.58
C MET A 1 13.12 32.55 10.92
N HIS A 2 14.06 31.98 11.67
CA HIS A 2 14.96 30.95 11.12
C HIS A 2 14.10 29.82 10.55
N LEU A 3 14.35 29.46 9.29
CA LEU A 3 13.69 28.34 8.65
C LEU A 3 13.99 27.09 9.48
N LEU A 4 12.94 26.46 10.03
CA LEU A 4 13.08 25.15 10.65
C LEU A 4 13.65 24.22 9.57
N SER A 5 14.72 23.49 9.89
CA SER A 5 15.26 22.52 8.96
C SER A 5 14.17 21.48 8.65
N PRO A 6 14.10 20.96 7.40
CA PRO A 6 13.15 19.92 7.07
C PRO A 6 13.24 18.72 8.05
N LEU A 7 14.44 18.33 8.48
CA LEU A 7 14.64 17.28 9.49
C LEU A 7 13.90 17.55 10.81
N LEU A 8 13.87 18.80 11.27
CA LEU A 8 13.17 19.16 12.50
C LEU A 8 11.65 19.08 12.31
N ILE A 9 11.13 19.53 11.16
CA ILE A 9 9.71 19.39 10.81
C ILE A 9 9.30 17.91 10.78
N LEU A 10 10.14 17.04 10.21
CA LEU A 10 9.92 15.60 10.16
C LEU A 10 9.92 14.99 11.57
N SER A 11 10.89 15.37 12.39
CA SER A 11 11.00 14.89 13.77
C SER A 11 9.79 15.29 14.61
N ILE A 12 9.29 16.52 14.42
CA ILE A 12 8.06 17.00 15.06
C ILE A 12 6.86 16.19 14.58
N ALA A 13 6.71 15.98 13.27
CA ALA A 13 5.62 15.18 12.72
C ALA A 13 5.61 13.76 13.31
N LEU A 14 6.77 13.09 13.30
CA LEU A 14 6.93 11.76 13.86
C LEU A 14 6.63 11.74 15.36
N GLY A 15 7.15 12.71 16.10
CA GLY A 15 6.88 12.88 17.53
C GLY A 15 5.39 13.04 17.82
N ILE A 16 4.65 13.82 17.02
CA ILE A 16 3.20 14.00 17.17
C ILE A 16 2.46 12.71 16.89
N VAL A 17 2.77 12.00 15.80
CA VAL A 17 2.05 10.76 15.49
C VAL A 17 2.34 9.70 16.55
N ILE A 18 3.60 9.54 16.97
CA ILE A 18 4.00 8.59 18.02
C ILE A 18 3.35 8.95 19.36
N ALA A 19 3.44 10.21 19.81
CA ALA A 19 2.86 10.64 21.08
C ALA A 19 1.33 10.60 21.06
N GLY A 20 0.70 10.97 19.94
CA GLY A 20 -0.75 10.88 19.75
C GLY A 20 -1.25 9.45 19.95
N VAL A 21 -0.59 8.46 19.34
CA VAL A 21 -1.02 7.06 19.43
C VAL A 21 -0.60 6.42 20.76
N LEU A 22 0.65 6.60 21.22
CA LEU A 22 1.16 5.90 22.41
C LEU A 22 0.77 6.57 23.73
N VAL A 23 0.94 7.89 23.81
CA VAL A 23 0.78 8.64 25.07
C VAL A 23 -0.68 9.04 25.26
N LEU A 24 -1.28 9.60 24.22
CA LEU A 24 -2.65 10.11 24.27
C LEU A 24 -3.70 9.06 23.87
N ARG A 25 -3.28 7.90 23.34
CA ARG A 25 -4.17 6.82 22.86
C ARG A 25 -5.21 7.30 21.84
N LEU A 26 -4.84 8.28 21.02
CA LEU A 26 -5.69 8.79 19.95
C LEU A 26 -5.76 7.79 18.80
N HIS A 27 -6.90 7.78 18.11
CA HIS A 27 -7.05 7.05 16.86
C HIS A 27 -5.99 7.50 15.83
N ALA A 28 -5.51 6.56 15.00
CA ALA A 28 -4.47 6.85 14.00
C ALA A 28 -4.86 8.00 13.06
N PHE A 29 -6.12 8.04 12.62
CA PHE A 29 -6.67 9.15 11.82
C PHE A 29 -6.43 10.51 12.47
N LEU A 30 -6.79 10.67 13.75
CA LEU A 30 -6.67 11.95 14.44
C LEU A 30 -5.20 12.33 14.63
N SER A 31 -4.34 11.37 14.98
CA SER A 31 -2.90 11.59 15.13
C SER A 31 -2.25 12.06 13.82
N LEU A 32 -2.63 11.45 12.69
CA LEU A 32 -2.13 11.82 11.36
C LEU A 32 -2.63 13.19 10.91
N ILE A 33 -3.91 13.51 11.12
CA ILE A 33 -4.46 14.83 10.78
C ILE A 33 -3.82 15.94 11.62
N VAL A 34 -3.65 15.72 12.93
CA VAL A 34 -2.98 16.70 13.80
C VAL A 34 -1.54 16.92 13.36
N ALA A 35 -0.80 15.84 13.05
CA ALA A 35 0.54 15.95 12.49
C ALA A 35 0.55 16.73 11.16
N ALA A 36 -0.40 16.45 10.26
CA ALA A 36 -0.51 17.16 8.98
C ALA A 36 -0.78 18.66 9.17
N LEU A 37 -1.69 19.03 10.07
CA LEU A 37 -2.00 20.42 10.39
C LEU A 37 -0.79 21.15 10.99
N VAL A 38 -0.08 20.51 11.91
CA VAL A 38 1.13 21.11 12.51
C VAL A 38 2.24 21.25 11.48
N VAL A 39 2.51 20.22 10.67
CA VAL A 39 3.51 20.31 9.59
C VAL A 39 3.14 21.41 8.60
N ALA A 40 1.88 21.47 8.19
CA ALA A 40 1.39 22.52 7.30
C ALA A 40 1.59 23.93 7.89
N ALA A 41 1.34 24.11 9.19
CA ALA A 41 1.56 25.37 9.89
C ALA A 41 3.04 25.75 10.01
N LEU A 42 3.92 24.76 10.20
CA LEU A 42 5.37 24.95 10.28
C LEU A 42 6.04 25.11 8.91
N THR A 43 5.32 24.82 7.81
CA THR A 43 5.85 24.88 6.45
C THR A 43 5.91 26.34 5.96
N PRO A 44 7.11 26.90 5.68
CA PRO A 44 7.23 28.27 5.19
C PRO A 44 6.70 28.41 3.76
N GLY A 45 6.06 29.54 3.44
CA GLY A 45 5.55 29.81 2.08
C GLY A 45 6.61 29.70 0.99
N ALA A 46 7.86 30.09 1.28
CA ALA A 46 8.99 29.91 0.36
C ALA A 46 9.30 28.43 0.03
N ALA A 47 9.08 27.50 0.97
CA ALA A 47 9.23 26.06 0.72
C ALA A 47 8.11 25.55 -0.20
N ILE A 48 6.86 26.01 0.02
CA ILE A 48 5.71 25.67 -0.81
C ILE A 48 5.94 26.14 -2.25
N GLN A 49 6.36 27.40 -2.43
CA GLN A 49 6.63 27.95 -3.77
C GLN A 49 7.73 27.16 -4.49
N ARG A 50 8.82 26.81 -3.80
CA ARG A 50 9.88 25.97 -4.38
C ARG A 50 9.34 24.61 -4.80
N TYR A 51 8.54 23.97 -3.95
CA TYR A 51 7.95 22.68 -4.26
C TYR A 51 7.01 22.74 -5.47
N GLU A 52 6.05 23.66 -5.49
CA GLU A 52 5.07 23.77 -6.60
C GLU A 52 5.75 24.23 -7.90
N LEU A 53 6.76 25.11 -7.84
CA LEU A 53 7.55 25.45 -9.02
C LEU A 53 8.27 24.21 -9.56
N ARG A 54 8.98 23.44 -8.73
CA ARG A 54 9.70 22.22 -9.18
C ARG A 54 8.78 21.15 -9.74
N ARG A 55 7.52 21.12 -9.31
CA ARG A 55 6.53 20.15 -9.77
C ARG A 55 6.23 20.30 -11.26
N ASP A 56 6.09 21.54 -11.71
CA ASP A 56 5.66 21.90 -13.08
C ASP A 56 6.77 22.53 -13.94
N ALA A 57 7.92 22.87 -13.34
CA ALA A 57 9.06 23.43 -14.04
C ALA A 57 10.02 22.36 -14.57
N VAL A 58 10.74 22.70 -15.64
CA VAL A 58 11.78 21.85 -16.22
C VAL A 58 13.16 22.42 -15.86
N ARG A 59 14.05 21.56 -15.36
CA ARG A 59 15.41 21.95 -14.91
C ARG A 59 16.37 22.10 -16.10
N ILE A 60 17.16 23.16 -16.10
CA ILE A 60 18.23 23.38 -17.08
C ILE A 60 19.42 22.45 -16.79
N ALA A 61 19.78 21.62 -17.78
CA ALA A 61 20.81 20.59 -17.67
C ALA A 61 22.22 21.12 -18.00
N ALA A 62 22.35 21.95 -19.05
CA ALA A 62 23.59 22.63 -19.39
C ALA A 62 23.30 23.94 -20.14
N PRO A 63 23.95 25.07 -19.77
CA PRO A 63 23.96 26.27 -20.59
C PRO A 63 24.76 26.01 -21.87
N ALA A 64 24.27 26.49 -23.02
CA ALA A 64 25.02 26.46 -24.28
C ALA A 64 25.86 27.75 -24.44
N ASP A 65 26.90 27.68 -25.27
CA ASP A 65 27.91 28.72 -25.47
C ASP A 65 27.34 30.14 -25.60
N ARG A 66 27.93 31.07 -24.84
CA ARG A 66 27.62 32.51 -24.74
C ARG A 66 26.33 32.91 -24.00
N GLY A 67 25.72 32.03 -23.19
CA GLY A 67 24.68 32.43 -22.21
C GLY A 67 23.29 32.75 -22.80
N ALA A 68 23.12 32.66 -24.12
CA ALA A 68 21.88 32.96 -24.84
C ALA A 68 21.06 31.72 -25.21
N ALA A 69 21.53 30.51 -24.89
CA ALA A 69 20.81 29.27 -25.16
C ALA A 69 21.08 28.25 -24.04
N ALA A 70 20.14 27.36 -23.78
CA ALA A 70 20.28 26.30 -22.78
C ALA A 70 19.68 25.00 -23.31
N VAL A 71 20.30 23.87 -23.01
CA VAL A 71 19.72 22.56 -23.32
C VAL A 71 18.94 22.09 -22.11
N VAL A 72 17.67 21.76 -22.35
CA VAL A 72 16.76 21.26 -21.33
C VAL A 72 16.32 19.86 -21.70
N ILE A 73 16.36 18.96 -20.71
CA ILE A 73 15.86 17.60 -20.89
C ILE A 73 14.38 17.62 -20.49
N ASP A 74 13.52 17.96 -21.45
CA ASP A 74 12.07 17.97 -21.24
C ASP A 74 11.49 16.56 -21.44
N ARG A 75 11.60 15.74 -20.39
CA ARG A 75 11.06 14.37 -20.39
C ARG A 75 9.52 14.31 -20.33
N ARG A 76 8.85 15.44 -20.07
CA ARG A 76 7.39 15.49 -19.84
C ARG A 76 6.64 16.21 -20.97
N HIS A 77 7.33 16.64 -22.03
CA HIS A 77 6.77 17.44 -23.13
C HIS A 77 6.00 18.68 -22.62
N GLN A 78 6.51 19.32 -21.56
CA GLN A 78 5.91 20.50 -20.95
C GLN A 78 6.24 21.80 -21.69
N LEU A 79 7.24 21.76 -22.59
CA LEU A 79 7.73 22.92 -23.32
C LEU A 79 7.21 22.91 -24.77
N THR A 80 6.48 23.96 -25.14
CA THR A 80 5.92 24.16 -26.48
C THR A 80 6.79 25.15 -27.25
N ALA A 81 7.17 24.79 -28.47
CA ALA A 81 7.91 25.70 -29.36
C ALA A 81 7.13 27.00 -29.62
N GLY A 82 7.83 28.14 -29.60
CA GLY A 82 7.28 29.47 -29.87
C GLY A 82 6.65 30.18 -28.66
N ALA A 83 6.48 29.51 -27.51
CA ALA A 83 5.91 30.07 -26.30
C ALA A 83 6.97 30.69 -25.36
N ASP A 84 6.52 31.65 -24.53
CA ASP A 84 7.35 32.33 -23.53
C ASP A 84 7.24 31.64 -22.17
N TYR A 85 8.39 31.50 -21.51
CA TYR A 85 8.54 30.85 -20.21
C TYR A 85 9.28 31.79 -19.24
N GLU A 86 9.06 31.59 -17.95
CA GLU A 86 9.77 32.29 -16.90
C GLU A 86 10.86 31.39 -16.31
N VAL A 87 12.00 31.99 -15.97
CA VAL A 87 13.13 31.30 -15.37
C VAL A 87 13.22 31.68 -13.91
N TYR A 88 13.32 30.68 -13.04
CA TYR A 88 13.47 30.83 -11.61
C TYR A 88 14.74 30.14 -11.12
N ARG A 89 15.46 30.82 -10.23
CA ARG A 89 16.57 30.26 -9.46
C ARG A 89 16.05 29.88 -8.08
N LEU A 90 16.19 28.60 -7.75
CA LEU A 90 15.71 28.04 -6.50
C LEU A 90 16.90 27.81 -5.57
N ILE A 91 17.14 28.76 -4.67
CA ILE A 91 18.18 28.67 -3.63
C ILE A 91 17.54 28.14 -2.36
N ASP A 92 18.21 27.20 -1.70
CA ASP A 92 17.69 26.61 -0.46
C ASP A 92 17.56 27.67 0.64
N GLY A 93 16.39 27.68 1.26
CA GLY A 93 16.03 28.64 2.30
C GLY A 93 15.85 30.09 1.84
N GLN A 94 15.74 30.35 0.55
CA GLN A 94 15.35 31.65 0.01
C GLN A 94 14.06 31.51 -0.81
N PRO A 95 13.24 32.57 -0.93
CA PRO A 95 12.14 32.58 -1.87
C PRO A 95 12.65 32.41 -3.31
N PRO A 96 11.89 31.77 -4.22
CA PRO A 96 12.26 31.64 -5.62
C PRO A 96 12.60 33.00 -6.24
N LEU A 97 13.81 33.13 -6.78
CA LEU A 97 14.24 34.35 -7.45
C LEU A 97 13.90 34.26 -8.93
N ARG A 98 13.06 35.18 -9.43
CA ARG A 98 12.78 35.28 -10.86
C ARG A 98 14.02 35.82 -11.57
N VAL A 99 14.59 35.00 -12.45
CA VAL A 99 15.83 35.28 -13.19
C VAL A 99 15.50 36.04 -14.47
N GLY A 100 14.47 35.64 -15.22
CA GLY A 100 14.09 36.32 -16.46
C GLY A 100 13.03 35.57 -17.26
N ARG A 101 12.87 35.92 -18.54
CA ARG A 101 11.98 35.22 -19.50
C ARG A 101 12.78 34.61 -20.65
N VAL A 102 12.35 33.44 -21.12
CA VAL A 102 12.98 32.67 -22.21
C VAL A 102 11.91 32.23 -23.20
N ARG A 103 12.23 32.26 -24.50
CA ARG A 103 11.35 31.73 -25.55
C ARG A 103 11.85 30.35 -26.00
N VAL A 104 10.97 29.46 -26.43
CA VAL A 104 11.39 28.18 -27.01
C VAL A 104 11.56 28.37 -28.52
N ALA A 105 12.77 28.30 -29.08
CA ALA A 105 12.97 28.53 -30.52
C ALA A 105 12.72 27.28 -31.40
N SER A 106 13.21 26.10 -31.03
CA SER A 106 12.90 24.84 -31.72
C SER A 106 13.11 23.62 -30.81
N SER A 107 12.29 22.58 -31.00
CA SER A 107 12.47 21.26 -30.36
C SER A 107 13.21 20.31 -31.30
N ASP A 108 14.49 20.56 -31.57
CA ASP A 108 15.30 19.62 -32.37
C ASP A 108 15.93 18.53 -31.48
N GLN A 109 15.84 17.27 -31.92
CA GLN A 109 16.63 16.15 -31.38
C GLN A 109 18.11 16.46 -31.62
N ILE A 110 18.87 16.74 -30.55
CA ILE A 110 20.32 16.86 -30.65
C ILE A 110 20.91 15.53 -30.16
N ASP A 111 21.77 14.92 -30.98
CA ASP A 111 22.61 13.80 -30.56
C ASP A 111 23.51 14.26 -29.41
N ALA A 112 23.20 13.81 -28.20
CA ALA A 112 24.02 14.06 -27.02
C ALA A 112 25.40 13.39 -27.18
N PRO A 113 26.51 14.02 -26.72
CA PRO A 113 27.80 13.35 -26.68
C PRO A 113 27.71 12.13 -25.75
N ALA A 114 28.13 10.99 -26.28
CA ALA A 114 28.00 9.63 -25.75
C ALA A 114 28.15 9.46 -24.23
N ALA A 115 27.02 9.47 -23.51
CA ALA A 115 26.73 8.67 -22.32
C ALA A 115 25.22 8.81 -22.00
N ASN A 116 24.43 7.75 -22.24
CA ASN A 116 22.96 7.67 -22.06
C ASN A 116 22.09 8.27 -23.19
N ALA A 117 22.11 7.64 -24.36
CA ALA A 117 21.17 7.90 -25.45
C ALA A 117 19.82 7.18 -25.20
N ALA A 118 18.84 7.87 -24.58
CA ALA A 118 17.42 7.46 -24.55
C ALA A 118 16.43 8.57 -24.07
N ALA A 119 16.68 9.86 -24.31
CA ALA A 119 15.70 10.91 -23.99
C ALA A 119 15.76 12.09 -24.98
N PRO A 120 14.61 12.63 -25.42
CA PRO A 120 14.60 13.83 -26.26
C PRO A 120 15.11 15.04 -25.47
N SER A 121 16.11 15.73 -26.00
CA SER A 121 16.63 16.99 -25.46
C SER A 121 16.05 18.16 -26.25
N THR A 122 15.45 19.14 -25.58
CA THR A 122 14.87 20.34 -26.19
C THR A 122 15.84 21.50 -26.04
N ARG A 123 16.18 22.18 -27.14
CA ARG A 123 17.03 23.37 -27.10
C ARG A 123 16.19 24.62 -26.82
N LEU A 124 16.50 25.32 -25.74
CA LEU A 124 15.97 26.64 -25.45
C LEU A 124 16.88 27.71 -26.05
N VAL A 125 16.31 28.73 -26.67
CA VAL A 125 17.03 29.90 -27.17
C VAL A 125 16.38 31.12 -26.54
N MET A 126 17.15 31.90 -25.79
CA MET A 126 16.65 33.11 -25.15
C MET A 126 15.94 33.98 -26.19
N GLY A 127 14.73 34.43 -25.86
CA GLY A 127 14.19 35.64 -26.48
C GLY A 127 15.02 36.85 -26.05
N GLU A 128 14.80 38.03 -26.65
CA GLU A 128 15.56 39.24 -26.33
C GLU A 128 15.76 39.39 -24.81
N PRO A 129 17.02 39.46 -24.32
CA PRO A 129 17.28 39.45 -22.91
C PRO A 129 16.80 40.77 -22.29
N GLU A 130 15.95 40.70 -21.27
CA GLU A 130 15.79 41.79 -20.30
C GLU A 130 17.10 41.91 -19.48
N GLY A 131 18.14 42.52 -20.05
CA GLY A 131 19.42 42.87 -19.38
C GLY A 131 20.57 41.86 -19.49
N ASP A 132 21.65 42.07 -18.71
CA ASP A 132 22.92 41.30 -18.66
C ASP A 132 22.78 39.91 -17.98
N LEU A 133 21.72 39.17 -18.29
CA LEU A 133 21.29 38.00 -17.52
C LEU A 133 21.82 36.68 -18.07
N VAL A 134 22.58 35.95 -17.24
CA VAL A 134 23.22 34.67 -17.59
C VAL A 134 22.45 33.49 -16.99
N LEU A 135 21.95 32.60 -17.86
CA LEU A 135 21.33 31.33 -17.45
C LEU A 135 22.38 30.41 -16.80
N ALA A 136 22.07 29.87 -15.62
CA ALA A 136 22.95 28.96 -14.90
C ALA A 136 22.45 27.50 -14.92
N THR A 137 23.38 26.55 -14.81
CA THR A 137 23.05 25.14 -14.59
C THR A 137 22.22 25.00 -13.31
N GLY A 138 21.05 24.36 -13.41
CA GLY A 138 20.14 24.19 -12.27
C GLY A 138 19.07 25.26 -12.10
N ASP A 139 19.01 26.29 -12.96
CA ASP A 139 17.85 27.17 -13.07
C ASP A 139 16.62 26.38 -13.62
N TRP A 140 15.41 26.84 -13.30
CA TRP A 140 14.15 26.15 -13.60
C TRP A 140 13.28 26.98 -14.53
N VAL A 141 12.73 26.35 -15.57
CA VAL A 141 11.91 26.99 -16.60
C VAL A 141 10.46 26.57 -16.42
N ILE A 142 9.54 27.52 -16.33
CA ILE A 142 8.12 27.26 -16.07
C ILE A 142 7.21 28.19 -16.87
N ALA A 143 6.03 27.70 -17.26
CA ALA A 143 5.03 28.53 -17.92
C ALA A 143 4.53 29.63 -16.97
N PRO A 144 4.31 30.88 -17.42
CA PRO A 144 3.86 31.98 -16.56
C PRO A 144 2.56 31.68 -15.78
N ALA A 145 1.64 30.94 -16.39
CA ALA A 145 0.40 30.49 -15.75
C ALA A 145 0.63 29.44 -14.65
N ALA A 146 1.58 28.53 -14.85
CA ALA A 146 1.97 27.54 -13.85
C ALA A 146 2.76 28.19 -12.70
N ALA A 147 3.60 29.19 -13.00
CA ALA A 147 4.27 29.99 -11.98
C ALA A 147 3.25 30.74 -11.10
N SER A 148 2.31 31.46 -11.70
CA SER A 148 1.28 32.18 -10.94
C SER A 148 0.40 31.25 -10.10
N ALA A 149 0.07 30.06 -10.61
CA ALA A 149 -0.62 29.01 -9.86
C ALA A 149 0.22 28.52 -8.67
N ALA A 150 1.52 28.25 -8.86
CA ALA A 150 2.42 27.85 -7.78
C ALA A 150 2.52 28.90 -6.65
N PHE A 151 2.55 30.19 -7.01
CA PHE A 151 2.50 31.28 -6.04
C PHE A 151 1.13 31.40 -5.35
N ALA A 152 0.04 31.15 -6.06
CA ALA A 152 -1.31 31.14 -5.48
C ALA A 152 -1.46 30.01 -4.44
N MET A 153 -0.95 28.81 -4.73
CA MET A 153 -0.95 27.69 -3.79
C MET A 153 -0.19 27.98 -2.49
N SER A 154 0.86 28.81 -2.54
CA SER A 154 1.57 29.24 -1.33
C SER A 154 0.76 30.14 -0.39
N ARG A 155 -0.38 30.67 -0.87
CA ARG A 155 -1.31 31.51 -0.11
C ARG A 155 -2.53 30.74 0.39
N GLU A 156 -2.68 29.46 0.03
CA GLU A 156 -3.73 28.61 0.58
C GLU A 156 -3.61 28.51 2.09
N THR A 157 -4.75 28.44 2.75
CA THR A 157 -4.81 28.25 4.20
C THR A 157 -4.25 26.86 4.57
N ILE A 158 -3.83 26.73 5.83
CA ILE A 158 -3.38 25.44 6.39
C ILE A 158 -4.43 24.35 6.18
N GLY A 159 -5.71 24.68 6.40
CA GLY A 159 -6.84 23.75 6.23
C GLY A 159 -7.03 23.30 4.79
N GLU A 160 -6.99 24.23 3.83
CA GLU A 160 -7.12 23.91 2.39
C GLU A 160 -6.02 22.96 1.91
N ARG A 161 -4.77 23.20 2.32
CA ARG A 161 -3.64 22.34 1.93
C ARG A 161 -3.79 20.91 2.44
N VAL A 162 -4.18 20.76 3.71
CA VAL A 162 -4.43 19.44 4.32
C VAL A 162 -5.64 18.77 3.64
N ALA A 163 -6.72 19.51 3.41
CA ALA A 163 -7.93 19.00 2.74
C ALA A 163 -7.65 18.59 1.28
N ALA A 164 -6.82 19.33 0.54
CA ALA A 164 -6.44 19.00 -0.82
C ALA A 164 -5.62 17.70 -0.88
N GLY A 165 -4.62 17.55 0.01
CA GLY A 165 -3.84 16.31 0.12
C GLY A 165 -4.71 15.11 0.53
N PHE A 166 -5.63 15.33 1.47
CA PHE A 166 -6.61 14.33 1.90
C PHE A 166 -7.54 13.89 0.75
N GLY A 167 -8.16 14.85 0.08
CA GLY A 167 -9.14 14.63 -0.99
C GLY A 167 -8.52 13.97 -2.23
N ARG A 168 -7.32 14.41 -2.65
CA ARG A 168 -6.57 13.80 -3.77
C ARG A 168 -6.34 12.31 -3.50
N THR A 169 -5.89 11.98 -2.29
CA THR A 169 -5.65 10.59 -1.88
C THR A 169 -6.93 9.75 -1.94
N ILE A 170 -8.05 10.27 -1.43
CA ILE A 170 -9.34 9.55 -1.50
C ILE A 170 -9.82 9.39 -2.94
N LEU A 171 -9.63 10.40 -3.78
CA LEU A 171 -9.97 10.33 -5.20
C LEU A 171 -9.20 9.21 -5.91
N ASP A 172 -7.93 9.04 -5.58
CA ASP A 172 -7.07 8.08 -6.27
C ASP A 172 -7.38 6.61 -5.89
N ILE A 173 -7.72 6.31 -4.63
CA ILE A 173 -7.83 4.92 -4.13
C ILE A 173 -9.06 4.60 -3.26
N GLY A 174 -9.91 5.58 -2.93
CA GLY A 174 -11.05 5.37 -2.02
C GLY A 174 -12.05 4.33 -2.52
N ILE A 175 -12.35 4.33 -3.82
CA ILE A 175 -13.23 3.34 -4.46
C ILE A 175 -12.62 1.94 -4.37
N LEU A 176 -11.31 1.82 -4.62
CA LEU A 176 -10.58 0.56 -4.59
C LEU A 176 -10.67 -0.11 -3.21
N ILE A 177 -10.48 0.68 -2.14
CA ILE A 177 -10.57 0.20 -0.75
C ILE A 177 -11.98 -0.26 -0.43
N ALA A 178 -13.00 0.52 -0.80
CA ALA A 178 -14.40 0.17 -0.55
C ALA A 178 -14.79 -1.14 -1.27
N MET A 179 -14.42 -1.29 -2.54
CA MET A 179 -14.70 -2.49 -3.33
C MET A 179 -13.93 -3.71 -2.83
N ALA A 180 -12.65 -3.54 -2.46
CA ALA A 180 -11.86 -4.63 -1.87
C ALA A 180 -12.45 -5.13 -0.54
N SER A 181 -12.92 -4.22 0.32
CA SER A 181 -13.60 -4.59 1.56
C SER A 181 -14.89 -5.37 1.30
N ILE A 182 -15.74 -4.88 0.37
CA ILE A 182 -16.99 -5.57 -0.01
C ILE A 182 -16.70 -6.96 -0.60
N LEU A 183 -15.67 -7.08 -1.45
CA LEU A 183 -15.22 -8.35 -2.01
C LEU A 183 -14.86 -9.33 -0.88
N GLY A 184 -14.01 -8.90 0.07
CA GLY A 184 -13.59 -9.73 1.21
C GLY A 184 -14.77 -10.15 2.10
N GLY A 185 -15.62 -9.20 2.49
CA GLY A 185 -16.79 -9.47 3.33
C GLY A 185 -17.82 -10.37 2.67
N CYS A 186 -18.08 -10.20 1.37
CA CYS A 186 -19.00 -11.06 0.63
C CYS A 186 -18.43 -12.46 0.42
N LEU A 187 -17.14 -12.59 0.10
CA LEU A 187 -16.46 -13.88 -0.04
C LEU A 187 -16.51 -14.68 1.27
N MET A 188 -16.35 -13.99 2.40
CA MET A 188 -16.47 -14.55 3.74
C MET A 188 -17.89 -14.99 4.05
N ALA A 189 -18.87 -14.10 3.86
CA ALA A 189 -20.28 -14.40 4.09
C ALA A 189 -20.81 -15.54 3.19
N ALA A 190 -20.20 -15.72 2.01
CA ALA A 190 -20.50 -16.77 1.04
C ALA A 190 -19.73 -18.08 1.26
N ARG A 191 -18.93 -18.18 2.33
CA ARG A 191 -18.08 -19.35 2.63
C ARG A 191 -17.19 -19.78 1.45
N GLY A 192 -16.89 -18.86 0.51
CA GLY A 192 -16.02 -19.13 -0.63
C GLY A 192 -14.58 -19.33 -0.18
N ALA A 193 -14.17 -18.56 0.84
CA ALA A 193 -12.87 -18.72 1.46
C ALA A 193 -12.71 -20.10 2.16
N GLU A 194 -13.77 -20.64 2.79
CA GLU A 194 -13.79 -22.00 3.35
C GLU A 194 -13.62 -23.06 2.24
N ARG A 195 -14.30 -22.88 1.10
CA ARG A 195 -14.17 -23.78 -0.07
C ARG A 195 -12.73 -23.84 -0.58
N ILE A 196 -12.04 -22.71 -0.64
CA ILE A 196 -10.65 -22.62 -1.11
C ILE A 196 -9.74 -23.47 -0.22
N VAL A 197 -9.89 -23.36 1.09
CA VAL A 197 -9.05 -24.07 2.08
C VAL A 197 -9.28 -25.58 2.00
N VAL A 198 -10.53 -26.01 1.96
CA VAL A 198 -10.88 -27.43 1.81
C VAL A 198 -10.33 -28.00 0.50
N SER A 199 -10.35 -27.22 -0.58
CA SER A 199 -9.84 -27.64 -1.89
C SER A 199 -8.32 -27.76 -1.89
N LEU A 200 -7.60 -26.78 -1.32
CA LEU A 200 -6.14 -26.82 -1.18
C LEU A 200 -5.69 -27.97 -0.29
N ARG A 201 -6.42 -28.25 0.81
CA ARG A 201 -6.15 -29.42 1.66
C ARG A 201 -6.30 -30.73 0.88
N ARG A 202 -7.36 -30.88 0.07
CA ARG A 202 -7.56 -32.07 -0.77
C ARG A 202 -6.44 -32.25 -1.80
N ALA A 203 -5.91 -31.15 -2.35
CA ALA A 203 -4.83 -31.19 -3.33
C ALA A 203 -3.47 -31.54 -2.71
N VAL A 204 -3.15 -30.95 -1.55
CA VAL A 204 -1.83 -31.08 -0.90
C VAL A 204 -1.73 -32.33 0.00
N GLY A 205 -2.87 -32.91 0.39
CA GLY A 205 -2.96 -34.10 1.23
C GLY A 205 -3.05 -33.79 2.72
N THR A 206 -3.55 -34.75 3.51
CA THR A 206 -3.79 -34.60 4.95
C THR A 206 -2.50 -34.45 5.76
N GLU A 207 -1.40 -35.07 5.33
CA GLU A 207 -0.10 -34.98 6.01
C GLU A 207 0.55 -33.60 5.90
N ARG A 208 0.21 -32.83 4.86
CA ARG A 208 0.79 -31.50 4.58
C ARG A 208 -0.19 -30.37 4.84
N THR A 209 -1.16 -30.61 5.73
CA THR A 209 -2.21 -29.65 6.05
C THR A 209 -1.70 -28.26 6.46
N PRO A 210 -0.60 -28.10 7.23
CA PRO A 210 -0.04 -26.78 7.49
C PRO A 210 0.36 -26.00 6.22
N LEU A 211 0.86 -26.66 5.19
CA LEU A 211 1.17 -26.00 3.91
C LEU A 211 -0.10 -25.58 3.16
N ALA A 212 -1.19 -26.35 3.28
CA ALA A 212 -2.49 -25.95 2.74
C ALA A 212 -3.01 -24.68 3.45
N PHE A 213 -2.83 -24.56 4.78
CA PHE A 213 -3.17 -23.35 5.51
C PHE A 213 -2.27 -22.16 5.16
N LEU A 214 -0.96 -22.38 4.98
CA LEU A 214 -0.03 -21.35 4.49
C LEU A 214 -0.45 -20.82 3.11
N ALA A 215 -0.70 -21.72 2.16
CA ALA A 215 -1.14 -21.37 0.81
C ALA A 215 -2.51 -20.68 0.81
N SER A 216 -3.44 -21.15 1.65
CA SER A 216 -4.75 -20.51 1.82
C SER A 216 -4.59 -19.12 2.41
N GLY A 217 -3.73 -18.93 3.40
CA GLY A 217 -3.41 -17.64 3.98
C GLY A 217 -2.83 -16.67 2.94
N LEU A 218 -1.83 -17.11 2.17
CA LEU A 218 -1.25 -16.32 1.08
C LEU A 218 -2.34 -15.86 0.08
N LEU A 219 -3.20 -16.78 -0.37
CA LEU A 219 -4.21 -16.48 -1.37
C LEU A 219 -5.35 -15.59 -0.83
N LEU A 220 -5.86 -15.91 0.37
CA LEU A 220 -6.97 -15.18 0.99
C LEU A 220 -6.53 -13.81 1.54
N GLY A 221 -5.26 -13.67 1.93
CA GLY A 221 -4.69 -12.40 2.40
C GLY A 221 -4.56 -11.32 1.32
N ILE A 222 -4.71 -11.67 0.03
CA ILE A 222 -4.69 -10.70 -1.07
C ILE A 222 -5.89 -9.75 -1.00
N PRO A 223 -7.16 -10.23 -0.97
CA PRO A 223 -8.31 -9.34 -0.85
C PRO A 223 -8.77 -9.09 0.58
N MET A 224 -8.42 -9.94 1.54
CA MET A 224 -8.99 -9.87 2.90
C MET A 224 -7.99 -9.34 3.93
N PHE A 225 -8.53 -8.79 5.01
CA PHE A 225 -7.75 -8.46 6.21
C PHE A 225 -7.16 -9.72 6.84
N ALA A 226 -5.90 -9.65 7.26
CA ALA A 226 -5.20 -10.80 7.85
C ALA A 226 -5.94 -11.34 9.09
N GLU A 227 -6.53 -10.45 9.90
CA GLU A 227 -7.36 -10.83 11.04
C GLU A 227 -8.59 -11.61 10.59
N ALA A 228 -9.34 -11.12 9.59
CA ALA A 228 -10.52 -11.81 9.06
C ALA A 228 -10.17 -13.20 8.48
N VAL A 229 -9.04 -13.32 7.77
CA VAL A 229 -8.52 -14.63 7.31
C VAL A 229 -8.22 -15.53 8.51
N PHE A 230 -7.55 -15.02 9.54
CA PHE A 230 -7.26 -15.78 10.74
C PHE A 230 -8.54 -16.26 11.46
N TYR A 231 -9.53 -15.37 11.63
CA TYR A 231 -10.84 -15.69 12.18
C TYR A 231 -11.54 -16.84 11.44
N LEU A 232 -11.44 -16.86 10.11
CA LEU A 232 -12.01 -17.92 9.27
C LEU A 232 -11.28 -19.25 9.43
N LEU A 233 -9.95 -19.21 9.36
CA LEU A 233 -9.14 -20.41 9.23
C LEU A 233 -8.89 -21.10 10.58
N LEU A 234 -8.98 -20.36 11.68
CA LEU A 234 -8.71 -20.91 13.00
C LEU A 234 -9.70 -22.01 13.43
N PRO A 235 -11.04 -21.87 13.26
CA PRO A 235 -11.97 -22.98 13.50
C PRO A 235 -11.64 -24.24 12.70
N LEU A 236 -11.25 -24.07 11.43
CA LEU A 236 -10.80 -25.18 10.58
C LEU A 236 -9.50 -25.80 11.11
N ALA A 237 -8.55 -24.99 11.58
CA ALA A 237 -7.33 -25.49 12.21
C ALA A 237 -7.60 -26.24 13.51
N LYS A 238 -8.54 -25.77 14.34
CA LYS A 238 -8.99 -26.47 15.56
C LYS A 238 -9.67 -27.80 15.22
N ALA A 239 -10.59 -27.81 14.24
CA ALA A 239 -11.22 -29.04 13.76
C ALA A 239 -10.19 -30.05 13.23
N MET A 240 -9.18 -29.57 12.50
CA MET A 240 -8.08 -30.40 12.01
C MET A 240 -7.23 -31.00 13.13
N TRP A 241 -6.99 -30.22 14.17
CA TRP A 241 -6.27 -30.71 15.34
C TRP A 241 -7.09 -31.78 16.08
N LEU A 242 -8.42 -31.69 16.12
CA LEU A 242 -9.25 -32.75 16.69
C LEU A 242 -9.14 -34.07 15.92
N GLU A 243 -9.02 -34.03 14.59
CA GLU A 243 -8.83 -35.22 13.75
C GLU A 243 -7.40 -35.81 13.89
N SER A 244 -6.38 -34.97 13.83
CA SER A 244 -4.98 -35.40 13.72
C SER A 244 -4.22 -35.46 15.04
N ARG A 245 -4.69 -34.73 16.06
CA ARG A 245 -4.06 -34.52 17.38
C ARG A 245 -2.61 -34.06 17.31
N ARG A 246 -2.18 -33.43 16.21
CA ARG A 246 -0.79 -33.03 15.95
C ARG A 246 -0.67 -31.57 15.53
N HIS A 247 0.41 -30.94 15.99
CA HIS A 247 0.93 -29.66 15.47
C HIS A 247 -0.07 -28.48 15.44
N TYR A 248 -0.80 -28.24 16.54
CA TYR A 248 -1.77 -27.12 16.62
C TYR A 248 -1.12 -25.77 16.34
N VAL A 249 0.00 -25.48 17.02
CA VAL A 249 0.73 -24.21 16.88
C VAL A 249 1.20 -24.03 15.45
N LEU A 250 1.70 -25.08 14.80
CA LEU A 250 2.10 -25.01 13.40
C LEU A 250 0.93 -24.65 12.47
N LEU A 251 -0.28 -25.16 12.71
CA LEU A 251 -1.45 -24.80 11.91
C LEU A 251 -1.81 -23.32 12.08
N VAL A 252 -1.85 -22.86 13.33
CA VAL A 252 -2.14 -21.46 13.68
C VAL A 252 -1.11 -20.52 13.05
N LEU A 253 0.18 -20.82 13.23
CA LEU A 253 1.26 -20.00 12.70
C LEU A 253 1.34 -20.06 11.17
N ALA A 254 1.03 -21.19 10.53
CA ALA A 254 0.98 -21.26 9.08
C ALA A 254 -0.08 -20.34 8.48
N ILE A 255 -1.25 -20.22 9.14
CA ILE A 255 -2.27 -19.24 8.76
C ILE A 255 -1.71 -17.82 8.84
N VAL A 256 -1.13 -17.46 10.00
CA VAL A 256 -0.59 -16.12 10.26
C VAL A 256 0.51 -15.77 9.25
N ALA A 257 1.44 -16.69 8.98
CA ALA A 257 2.55 -16.49 8.06
C ALA A 257 2.06 -16.11 6.65
N GLY A 258 1.12 -16.91 6.11
CA GLY A 258 0.60 -16.67 4.78
C GLY A 258 -0.26 -15.40 4.71
N ALA A 259 -1.23 -15.26 5.62
CA ALA A 259 -2.20 -14.19 5.58
C ALA A 259 -1.58 -12.82 5.81
N THR A 260 -0.64 -12.70 6.76
CA THR A 260 -0.06 -11.41 7.09
C THR A 260 0.90 -10.91 6.00
N MET A 261 1.63 -11.80 5.32
CA MET A 261 2.62 -11.37 4.32
C MET A 261 1.98 -10.82 3.05
N THR A 262 1.00 -11.51 2.46
CA THR A 262 0.31 -10.96 1.28
C THR A 262 -0.51 -9.73 1.62
N HIS A 263 -1.10 -9.68 2.82
CA HIS A 263 -1.86 -8.51 3.29
C HIS A 263 -1.04 -7.21 3.34
N SER A 264 0.28 -7.28 3.50
CA SER A 264 1.14 -6.09 3.57
C SER A 264 2.10 -5.93 2.40
N LEU A 265 2.01 -6.78 1.38
CA LEU A 265 2.86 -6.68 0.19
C LEU A 265 2.09 -6.67 -1.13
N VAL A 266 0.88 -7.21 -1.16
CA VAL A 266 0.14 -7.44 -2.41
C VAL A 266 -1.16 -6.63 -2.41
N PRO A 267 -1.33 -5.65 -3.33
CA PRO A 267 -2.61 -4.99 -3.57
C PRO A 267 -3.69 -6.02 -3.98
N PRO A 268 -4.99 -5.79 -3.71
CA PRO A 268 -5.65 -4.51 -3.46
C PRO A 268 -5.72 -4.08 -1.99
N THR A 269 -5.01 -4.77 -1.09
CA THR A 269 -4.99 -4.39 0.33
C THR A 269 -4.59 -2.92 0.53
N PRO A 270 -5.20 -2.21 1.49
CA PRO A 270 -5.13 -0.75 1.55
C PRO A 270 -3.71 -0.19 1.73
N GLY A 271 -2.88 -0.84 2.56
CA GLY A 271 -1.49 -0.44 2.80
C GLY A 271 -0.64 -0.50 1.53
N PRO A 272 -0.43 -1.70 0.94
CA PRO A 272 0.30 -1.86 -0.32
C PRO A 272 -0.25 -1.02 -1.46
N LEU A 273 -1.58 -0.88 -1.55
CA LEU A 273 -2.23 -0.07 -2.57
C LEU A 273 -1.86 1.42 -2.43
N PHE A 274 -1.93 1.97 -1.21
CA PHE A 274 -1.55 3.36 -0.97
C PHE A 274 -0.07 3.60 -1.21
N VAL A 275 0.82 2.70 -0.77
CA VAL A 275 2.26 2.84 -1.00
C VAL A 275 2.59 2.82 -2.50
N ALA A 276 1.94 1.92 -3.26
CA ALA A 276 2.12 1.86 -4.71
C ALA A 276 1.68 3.17 -5.38
N ASP A 277 0.50 3.68 -5.03
CA ASP A 277 -0.06 4.90 -5.59
C ASP A 277 0.77 6.14 -5.23
N ALA A 278 1.16 6.29 -3.96
CA ALA A 278 1.99 7.39 -3.47
C ALA A 278 3.38 7.45 -4.13
N MET A 279 3.85 6.32 -4.67
CA MET A 279 5.13 6.21 -5.37
C MET A 279 4.98 6.09 -6.90
N GLY A 280 3.75 6.21 -7.43
CA GLY A 280 3.49 6.09 -8.87
C GLY A 280 3.82 4.72 -9.47
N ILE A 281 3.79 3.66 -8.66
CA ILE A 281 4.10 2.30 -9.08
C ILE A 281 2.84 1.66 -9.67
N SER A 282 2.96 1.02 -10.83
CA SER A 282 1.83 0.28 -11.41
C SER A 282 1.39 -0.87 -10.50
N ILE A 283 0.07 -1.03 -10.32
CA ILE A 283 -0.49 -2.03 -9.40
C ILE A 283 -0.06 -3.45 -9.77
N ALA A 284 -0.02 -3.77 -11.07
CA ALA A 284 0.44 -5.06 -11.56
C ALA A 284 1.90 -5.34 -11.15
N LEU A 285 2.77 -4.33 -11.24
CA LEU A 285 4.17 -4.47 -10.85
C LEU A 285 4.32 -4.68 -9.34
N MET A 286 3.57 -3.93 -8.54
CA MET A 286 3.53 -4.09 -7.09
C MET A 286 2.99 -5.48 -6.70
N MET A 287 1.91 -5.95 -7.33
CA MET A 287 1.37 -7.29 -7.11
C MET A 287 2.41 -8.38 -7.39
N ARG A 288 3.14 -8.28 -8.51
CA ARG A 288 4.16 -9.24 -8.90
C ARG A 288 5.33 -9.28 -7.92
N GLN A 289 5.96 -8.13 -7.65
CA GLN A 289 7.13 -8.07 -6.75
C GLN A 289 6.74 -8.38 -5.29
N GLY A 290 5.60 -7.85 -4.85
CA GLY A 290 5.04 -8.13 -3.54
C GLY A 290 4.73 -9.61 -3.34
N ALA A 291 4.17 -10.31 -4.34
CA ALA A 291 3.87 -11.73 -4.24
C ALA A 291 5.15 -12.59 -4.14
N ILE A 292 6.18 -12.26 -4.92
CA ILE A 292 7.47 -12.97 -4.86
C ILE A 292 8.07 -12.85 -3.46
N VAL A 293 8.16 -11.63 -2.92
CA VAL A 293 8.73 -11.40 -1.59
C VAL A 293 7.83 -11.97 -0.48
N ALA A 294 6.51 -11.89 -0.63
CA ALA A 294 5.56 -12.48 0.32
C ALA A 294 5.72 -14.00 0.42
N ILE A 295 5.88 -14.69 -0.71
CA ILE A 295 6.10 -16.15 -0.71
C ILE A 295 7.42 -16.50 -0.01
N VAL A 296 8.51 -15.81 -0.35
CA VAL A 296 9.83 -16.08 0.26
C VAL A 296 9.80 -15.83 1.77
N ALA A 297 9.24 -14.71 2.20
CA ALA A 297 9.11 -14.37 3.61
C ALA A 297 8.18 -15.34 4.35
N ALA A 298 7.00 -15.65 3.80
CA ALA A 298 6.05 -16.57 4.42
C ALA A 298 6.61 -18.00 4.55
N LEU A 299 7.46 -18.44 3.61
CA LEU A 299 8.18 -19.71 3.74
C LEU A 299 9.19 -19.65 4.89
N ALA A 300 9.90 -18.54 5.08
CA ALA A 300 10.77 -18.37 6.25
C ALA A 300 9.97 -18.36 7.55
N GLY A 301 8.84 -17.66 7.61
CA GLY A 301 7.89 -17.72 8.73
C GLY A 301 7.43 -19.14 9.01
N TYR A 302 7.06 -19.90 7.98
CA TYR A 302 6.69 -21.31 8.10
C TYR A 302 7.83 -22.19 8.64
N THR A 303 9.08 -21.96 8.23
CA THR A 303 10.23 -22.69 8.79
C THR A 303 10.41 -22.40 10.28
N TYR A 304 10.24 -21.15 10.70
CA TYR A 304 10.24 -20.78 12.12
C TYR A 304 9.05 -21.40 12.86
N ALA A 305 7.86 -21.42 12.25
CA ALA A 305 6.68 -22.05 12.83
C ALA A 305 6.91 -23.54 13.14
N ARG A 306 7.62 -24.28 12.27
CA ARG A 306 8.01 -25.68 12.53
C ARG A 306 8.98 -25.81 13.70
N TYR A 307 9.92 -24.89 13.83
CA TYR A 307 10.81 -24.83 14.99
C TYR A 307 10.01 -24.51 16.27
N ALA A 308 9.14 -23.52 16.21
CA ALA A 308 8.34 -23.05 17.33
C ALA A 308 7.41 -24.13 17.89
N ASP A 309 6.69 -24.82 17.01
CA ASP A 309 5.80 -25.92 17.36
C ASP A 309 6.55 -27.05 18.09
N ARG A 310 7.74 -27.42 17.61
CA ARG A 310 8.62 -28.42 18.25
C ARG A 310 9.18 -27.95 19.58
N ARG A 311 9.49 -26.66 19.72
CA ARG A 311 10.20 -26.10 20.87
C ARG A 311 9.31 -25.84 22.07
N TRP A 312 8.10 -25.35 21.83
CA TRP A 312 7.20 -24.88 22.89
C TRP A 312 5.96 -25.75 23.10
N GLY A 313 5.61 -26.63 22.15
CA GLY A 313 4.60 -27.68 22.36
C GLY A 313 3.29 -27.21 22.99
N ILE A 314 2.84 -25.99 22.64
CA ILE A 314 1.70 -25.34 23.30
C ILE A 314 0.46 -26.20 23.04
N PRO A 315 -0.17 -26.74 24.10
CA PRO A 315 -1.33 -27.59 23.93
C PRO A 315 -2.49 -26.77 23.37
N MET A 316 -3.32 -27.39 22.55
CA MET A 316 -4.60 -26.80 22.20
C MET A 316 -5.39 -26.60 23.51
N PRO A 317 -5.90 -25.39 23.80
CA PRO A 317 -6.69 -25.17 25.01
C PRO A 317 -7.92 -26.08 24.98
N MET A 318 -7.90 -27.14 25.79
CA MET A 318 -8.91 -28.19 25.81
C MET A 318 -9.83 -28.15 27.04
N ALA A 319 -9.76 -27.10 27.88
CA ALA A 319 -10.54 -27.05 29.12
C ALA A 319 -10.91 -25.61 29.53
N GLY A 320 -12.22 -25.31 29.54
CA GLY A 320 -12.78 -24.12 30.20
C GLY A 320 -14.09 -23.61 29.59
N ALA A 321 -14.23 -23.66 28.28
CA ALA A 321 -15.51 -23.60 27.60
C ALA A 321 -15.71 -24.99 27.00
N ALA A 322 -16.80 -25.68 27.35
CA ALA A 322 -17.33 -26.66 26.43
C ALA A 322 -17.32 -25.99 25.04
N LEU A 323 -16.82 -26.66 24.00
CA LEU A 323 -17.12 -26.24 22.65
C LEU A 323 -18.65 -26.22 22.57
N THR A 324 -19.27 -25.09 22.88
CA THR A 324 -20.66 -24.86 22.53
C THR A 324 -20.68 -24.93 21.02
N HIS A 325 -21.83 -25.27 20.46
CA HIS A 325 -22.03 -25.23 19.01
C HIS A 325 -21.67 -23.85 18.39
N ASP A 326 -21.40 -22.83 19.21
CA ASP A 326 -20.98 -21.47 18.86
C ASP A 326 -19.44 -21.26 18.73
N ASP A 327 -18.59 -22.03 19.42
CA ASP A 327 -17.12 -21.86 19.41
C ASP A 327 -16.42 -22.56 18.25
N VAL A 328 -17.10 -23.52 17.64
CA VAL A 328 -16.72 -24.13 16.36
C VAL A 328 -17.47 -23.36 15.27
N GLY A 329 -16.80 -22.36 14.67
CA GLY A 329 -17.26 -21.79 13.40
C GLY A 329 -17.60 -22.93 12.41
N PRO A 330 -18.60 -22.75 11.53
CA PRO A 330 -19.53 -23.78 11.07
C PRO A 330 -18.86 -24.92 10.28
N THR A 331 -18.20 -25.84 10.98
CA THR A 331 -17.88 -27.18 10.47
C THR A 331 -18.96 -28.18 10.86
N SER A 332 -20.10 -27.71 11.39
CA SER A 332 -21.25 -28.56 11.64
C SER A 332 -21.86 -29.02 10.31
N PRO A 333 -22.24 -30.31 10.16
CA PRO A 333 -23.02 -30.84 9.03
C PRO A 333 -24.34 -30.07 8.76
N ALA A 334 -24.75 -29.18 9.66
CA ALA A 334 -25.88 -28.27 9.54
C ALA A 334 -25.64 -27.05 8.62
N ALA A 335 -24.41 -26.81 8.19
CA ALA A 335 -24.10 -25.69 7.30
C ALA A 335 -24.15 -26.18 5.84
N GLY A 336 -25.10 -25.64 5.06
CA GLY A 336 -25.39 -26.07 3.66
C GLY A 336 -24.17 -26.16 2.72
N PRO A 337 -24.38 -26.61 1.47
CA PRO A 337 -23.29 -26.97 0.57
C PRO A 337 -22.31 -25.82 0.32
N LEU A 338 -21.02 -26.14 0.32
CA LEU A 338 -19.96 -25.19 -0.06
C LEU A 338 -20.10 -24.81 -1.53
N PRO A 339 -19.81 -23.54 -1.90
CA PRO A 339 -19.87 -23.12 -3.29
C PRO A 339 -18.82 -23.86 -4.13
N PRO A 340 -18.97 -23.91 -5.46
CA PRO A 340 -17.93 -24.45 -6.33
C PRO A 340 -16.62 -23.64 -6.22
N LEU A 341 -15.49 -24.32 -6.41
CA LEU A 341 -14.16 -23.71 -6.30
C LEU A 341 -13.96 -22.57 -7.30
N VAL A 342 -14.42 -22.74 -8.55
CA VAL A 342 -14.28 -21.72 -9.61
C VAL A 342 -14.94 -20.41 -9.20
N TRP A 343 -16.18 -20.48 -8.68
CA TRP A 343 -16.91 -19.31 -8.20
C TRP A 343 -16.28 -18.67 -6.96
N SER A 344 -15.57 -19.46 -6.14
CA SER A 344 -14.86 -18.96 -4.96
C SER A 344 -13.54 -18.27 -5.32
N LEU A 345 -12.85 -18.76 -6.35
CA LEU A 345 -11.60 -18.18 -6.84
C LEU A 345 -11.83 -16.96 -7.75
N LEU A 346 -12.96 -16.91 -8.45
CA LEU A 346 -13.25 -15.86 -9.43
C LEU A 346 -13.10 -14.44 -8.83
N PRO A 347 -13.68 -14.08 -7.67
CA PRO A 347 -13.51 -12.73 -7.12
C PRO A 347 -12.07 -12.38 -6.78
N ILE A 348 -11.21 -13.36 -6.47
CA ILE A 348 -9.81 -13.13 -6.10
C ILE A 348 -8.93 -12.98 -7.35
N LEU A 349 -9.17 -13.82 -8.36
CA LEU A 349 -8.33 -13.88 -9.56
C LEU A 349 -8.74 -12.85 -10.61
N LEU A 350 -10.02 -12.49 -10.68
CA LEU A 350 -10.56 -11.54 -11.66
C LEU A 350 -9.82 -10.20 -11.69
N PRO A 351 -9.58 -9.49 -10.57
CA PRO A 351 -8.92 -8.19 -10.63
C PRO A 351 -7.44 -8.34 -10.99
N VAL A 352 -6.78 -9.41 -10.52
CA VAL A 352 -5.38 -9.70 -10.83
C VAL A 352 -5.21 -9.93 -12.34
N VAL A 353 -6.07 -10.73 -12.95
CA VAL A 353 -6.00 -11.04 -14.39
C VAL A 353 -6.30 -9.80 -15.23
N LEU A 354 -7.36 -9.05 -14.92
CA LEU A 354 -7.75 -7.87 -15.69
C LEU A 354 -6.70 -6.77 -15.64
N ILE A 355 -6.21 -6.43 -14.44
CA ILE A 355 -5.18 -5.38 -14.27
C ILE A 355 -3.85 -5.82 -14.91
N SER A 356 -3.48 -7.10 -14.80
CA SER A 356 -2.25 -7.59 -15.42
C SER A 356 -2.34 -7.62 -16.95
N ALA A 357 -3.51 -7.90 -17.52
CA ALA A 357 -3.73 -7.89 -18.96
C ALA A 357 -3.56 -6.48 -19.56
N ASP A 358 -4.12 -5.46 -18.92
CA ASP A 358 -3.94 -4.06 -19.34
C ASP A 358 -2.47 -3.61 -19.22
N ALA A 359 -1.81 -3.94 -18.11
CA ALA A 359 -0.39 -3.64 -17.93
C ALA A 359 0.50 -4.32 -19.00
N ALA A 360 0.16 -5.55 -19.41
CA ALA A 360 0.87 -6.26 -20.46
C ALA A 360 0.69 -5.59 -21.84
N LEU A 361 -0.52 -5.12 -22.17
CA LEU A 361 -0.77 -4.38 -23.42
C LEU A 361 -0.04 -3.04 -23.45
N SER A 362 0.03 -2.34 -22.31
CA SER A 362 0.69 -1.04 -22.22
C SER A 362 2.21 -1.13 -22.40
N SER A 363 2.81 -2.30 -22.17
CA SER A 363 4.26 -2.52 -22.27
C SER A 363 4.72 -3.16 -23.58
N SER A 364 3.80 -3.50 -24.50
CA SER A 364 4.14 -4.15 -25.76
C SER A 364 3.12 -3.85 -26.86
N THR A 365 3.59 -3.51 -28.05
CA THR A 365 2.74 -3.30 -29.21
C THR A 365 2.32 -4.65 -29.81
N TYR A 366 1.33 -5.28 -29.21
CA TYR A 366 0.70 -6.45 -29.82
C TYR A 366 -0.15 -6.00 -31.01
N GLY A 367 -0.05 -6.70 -32.15
CA GLY A 367 -0.86 -6.46 -33.36
C GLY A 367 -2.34 -6.85 -33.21
N LEU A 368 -2.93 -6.60 -32.03
CA LEU A 368 -4.32 -6.91 -31.72
C LEU A 368 -5.26 -5.87 -32.35
N PRO A 369 -6.50 -6.27 -32.69
CA PRO A 369 -7.49 -5.33 -33.20
C PRO A 369 -7.85 -4.27 -32.15
N GLY A 370 -8.05 -3.02 -32.60
CA GLY A 370 -8.20 -1.86 -31.69
C GLY A 370 -9.37 -1.97 -30.70
N TRP A 371 -10.49 -2.60 -31.08
CA TRP A 371 -11.63 -2.82 -30.17
C TRP A 371 -11.27 -3.74 -29.00
N LEU A 372 -10.39 -4.72 -29.22
CA LEU A 372 -9.94 -5.64 -28.18
C LEU A 372 -9.01 -4.94 -27.20
N ILE A 373 -8.09 -4.10 -27.70
CA ILE A 373 -7.21 -3.26 -26.86
C ILE A 373 -8.06 -2.34 -25.97
N GLN A 374 -9.03 -1.62 -26.56
CA GLN A 374 -9.91 -0.73 -25.80
C GLN A 374 -10.73 -1.49 -24.74
N THR A 375 -11.24 -2.68 -25.07
CA THR A 375 -12.00 -3.50 -24.12
C THR A 375 -11.13 -3.93 -22.95
N ILE A 376 -9.89 -4.38 -23.22
CA ILE A 376 -8.97 -4.80 -22.16
C ILE A 376 -8.54 -3.60 -21.31
N GLN A 377 -8.31 -2.43 -21.91
CA GLN A 377 -7.98 -1.20 -21.17
C GLN A 377 -9.12 -0.77 -20.25
N VAL A 378 -10.36 -0.80 -20.73
CA VAL A 378 -11.54 -0.46 -19.91
C VAL A 378 -11.74 -1.48 -18.79
N LEU A 379 -11.66 -2.78 -19.08
CA LEU A 379 -11.86 -3.82 -18.07
C LEU A 379 -10.67 -3.94 -17.09
N GLY A 380 -9.47 -3.60 -17.55
CA GLY A 380 -8.24 -3.62 -16.77
C GLY A 380 -8.00 -2.37 -15.93
N ASP A 381 -8.81 -1.31 -16.13
CA ASP A 381 -8.84 -0.18 -15.21
C ASP A 381 -9.04 -0.68 -13.77
N ARG A 382 -8.19 -0.20 -12.86
CA ARG A 382 -8.14 -0.68 -11.48
C ARG A 382 -9.48 -0.53 -10.74
N ASN A 383 -10.22 0.54 -11.00
CA ASN A 383 -11.50 0.79 -10.33
C ASN A 383 -12.57 -0.15 -10.87
N LEU A 384 -12.64 -0.34 -12.18
CA LEU A 384 -13.59 -1.25 -12.82
C LEU A 384 -13.29 -2.72 -12.50
N ALA A 385 -12.03 -3.14 -12.58
CA ALA A 385 -11.61 -4.51 -12.27
C ALA A 385 -11.98 -4.93 -10.84
N LEU A 386 -11.72 -4.08 -9.84
CA LEU A 386 -12.13 -4.37 -8.45
C LEU A 386 -13.64 -4.30 -8.25
N SER A 387 -14.34 -3.37 -8.91
CA SER A 387 -15.81 -3.29 -8.83
C SER A 387 -16.48 -4.54 -9.39
N LEU A 388 -15.99 -5.05 -10.53
CA LEU A 388 -16.46 -6.31 -11.11
C LEU A 388 -16.19 -7.50 -10.19
N SER A 389 -15.06 -7.48 -9.49
CA SER A 389 -14.66 -8.52 -8.54
C SER A 389 -15.53 -8.51 -7.28
N ALA A 390 -15.84 -7.33 -6.74
CA ALA A 390 -16.82 -7.16 -5.68
C ALA A 390 -18.22 -7.61 -6.11
N GLY A 391 -18.62 -7.30 -7.36
CA GLY A 391 -19.85 -7.79 -7.98
C GLY A 391 -19.89 -9.32 -8.08
N ALA A 392 -18.80 -9.96 -8.48
CA ALA A 392 -18.68 -11.42 -8.51
C ALA A 392 -18.81 -12.03 -7.10
N ALA A 393 -18.21 -11.42 -6.07
CA ALA A 393 -18.34 -11.86 -4.68
C ALA A 393 -19.79 -11.69 -4.16
N LEU A 394 -20.45 -10.59 -4.53
CA LEU A 394 -21.86 -10.37 -4.22
C LEU A 394 -22.77 -11.39 -4.89
N LEU A 395 -22.53 -11.71 -6.17
CA LEU A 395 -23.27 -12.75 -6.89
C LEU A 395 -23.06 -14.12 -6.27
N LEU A 396 -21.84 -14.44 -5.85
CA LEU A 396 -21.53 -15.66 -5.11
C LEU A 396 -22.33 -15.75 -3.81
N LEU A 397 -22.33 -14.67 -3.00
CA LEU A 397 -23.11 -14.61 -1.77
C LEU A 397 -24.60 -14.74 -2.04
N ALA A 398 -25.10 -14.06 -3.07
CA ALA A 398 -26.50 -14.07 -3.42
C ALA A 398 -26.96 -15.44 -3.95
N TRP A 399 -26.08 -16.17 -4.64
CA TRP A 399 -26.31 -17.54 -5.09
C TRP A 399 -26.24 -18.54 -3.93
N GLN A 400 -25.29 -18.38 -3.00
CA GLN A 400 -25.19 -19.27 -1.84
C GLN A 400 -26.27 -19.00 -0.77
N ALA A 401 -26.91 -17.84 -0.81
CA ALA A 401 -28.07 -17.51 0.00
C ALA A 401 -29.39 -18.13 -0.52
N LEU A 402 -29.33 -19.01 -1.52
CA LEU A 402 -30.49 -19.80 -1.96
C LEU A 402 -30.88 -20.81 -0.86
N PRO A 403 -32.17 -20.90 -0.51
CA PRO A 403 -32.64 -21.81 0.53
C PRO A 403 -32.42 -23.26 0.12
N ASP A 404 -31.94 -24.07 1.06
CA ASP A 404 -32.02 -25.53 0.94
C ASP A 404 -33.51 -25.93 0.95
N LYS A 405 -33.86 -27.07 0.35
CA LYS A 405 -35.24 -27.60 0.25
C LYS A 405 -35.94 -27.81 1.60
N SER A 406 -35.23 -27.63 2.71
CA SER A 406 -35.71 -27.74 4.09
C SER A 406 -35.99 -26.39 4.80
N GLY A 407 -35.98 -25.26 4.07
CA GLY A 407 -36.43 -23.95 4.59
C GLY A 407 -35.62 -23.37 5.76
N SER A 408 -34.45 -23.94 6.06
CA SER A 408 -33.62 -23.52 7.19
C SER A 408 -32.55 -22.52 6.71
N TYR A 409 -32.75 -21.25 7.03
CA TYR A 409 -31.72 -20.22 6.85
C TYR A 409 -30.70 -20.34 7.98
N VAL A 410 -29.48 -20.79 7.66
CA VAL A 410 -28.40 -20.91 8.64
C VAL A 410 -27.90 -19.49 9.00
N VAL A 411 -28.07 -19.14 10.28
CA VAL A 411 -27.74 -17.84 10.88
C VAL A 411 -26.24 -17.79 11.23
N GLY A 412 -25.60 -16.66 10.90
CA GLY A 412 -24.24 -16.31 11.35
C GLY A 412 -24.28 -15.17 12.38
N LYS A 413 -23.64 -15.42 13.53
CA LYS A 413 -23.38 -14.54 14.70
C LYS A 413 -24.59 -13.92 15.41
N ALA A 414 -24.76 -14.35 16.67
CA ALA A 414 -25.45 -13.62 17.72
C ALA A 414 -24.83 -12.22 17.90
N ASP A 415 -25.68 -11.22 18.04
CA ASP A 415 -25.33 -9.91 18.56
C ASP A 415 -25.00 -10.00 20.05
N THR A 416 -24.39 -8.94 20.60
CA THR A 416 -24.01 -8.79 22.01
C THR A 416 -25.19 -8.88 22.99
N SER A 417 -26.43 -9.06 22.50
CA SER A 417 -27.67 -9.18 23.26
C SER A 417 -28.27 -10.60 23.23
N GLY A 418 -27.60 -11.59 22.63
CA GLY A 418 -28.02 -13.00 22.68
C GLY A 418 -29.37 -13.28 21.98
N SER A 419 -29.79 -12.44 21.04
CA SER A 419 -31.03 -12.65 20.30
C SER A 419 -30.77 -13.33 18.96
N TYR A 420 -31.07 -14.62 18.90
CA TYR A 420 -31.12 -15.38 17.64
C TYR A 420 -32.25 -14.84 16.76
N VAL A 421 -31.93 -13.94 15.82
CA VAL A 421 -32.89 -13.54 14.79
C VAL A 421 -33.01 -14.68 13.78
N ALA A 422 -33.97 -15.58 14.03
CA ALA A 422 -34.46 -16.53 13.06
C ALA A 422 -35.04 -15.76 11.85
N GLY A 423 -34.53 -16.04 10.64
CA GLY A 423 -35.15 -15.57 9.39
C GLY A 423 -34.52 -14.35 8.71
N ALA A 424 -33.18 -14.24 8.65
CA ALA A 424 -32.55 -13.24 7.79
C ALA A 424 -32.79 -13.59 6.30
N ASN A 425 -33.74 -12.89 5.66
CA ASN A 425 -34.00 -12.95 4.21
C ASN A 425 -32.70 -12.76 3.40
N ARG A 426 -32.62 -13.29 2.17
CA ARG A 426 -31.45 -13.16 1.26
C ARG A 426 -30.91 -11.72 1.20
N GLY A 427 -31.83 -10.74 1.11
CA GLY A 427 -31.48 -9.32 1.10
C GLY A 427 -30.80 -8.86 2.40
N GLU A 428 -31.19 -9.38 3.55
CA GLU A 428 -30.62 -9.02 4.85
C GLU A 428 -29.19 -9.49 5.00
N ARG A 429 -28.88 -10.72 4.56
CA ARG A 429 -27.52 -11.26 4.58
C ARG A 429 -26.58 -10.43 3.70
N ILE A 430 -27.02 -10.10 2.48
CA ILE A 430 -26.25 -9.26 1.56
C ILE A 430 -26.08 -7.86 2.16
N ARG A 431 -27.16 -7.25 2.65
CA ARG A 431 -27.13 -5.92 3.27
C ARG A 431 -26.19 -5.87 4.46
N ARG A 432 -26.22 -6.86 5.34
CA ARG A 432 -25.32 -6.96 6.50
C ARG A 432 -23.87 -7.09 6.07
N ALA A 433 -23.57 -8.02 5.15
CA ALA A 433 -22.19 -8.21 4.65
C ALA A 433 -21.63 -6.94 4.02
N VAL A 434 -22.40 -6.26 3.16
CA VAL A 434 -21.99 -5.00 2.52
C VAL A 434 -21.84 -3.89 3.55
N ARG A 435 -22.80 -3.71 4.46
CA ARG A 435 -22.74 -2.68 5.51
C ARG A 435 -21.50 -2.84 6.38
N ASP A 436 -21.27 -4.04 6.89
CA ASP A 436 -20.14 -4.31 7.79
C ASP A 436 -18.81 -4.08 7.04
N SER A 437 -18.73 -4.44 5.75
CA SER A 437 -17.57 -4.15 4.89
C SER A 437 -17.36 -2.64 4.66
N ILE A 438 -18.42 -1.87 4.46
CA ILE A 438 -18.33 -0.41 4.26
C ILE A 438 -17.87 0.29 5.54
N VAL A 439 -18.33 -0.14 6.72
CA VAL A 439 -17.88 0.41 8.00
C VAL A 439 -16.37 0.20 8.17
N GLU A 440 -15.88 -1.00 7.90
CA GLU A 440 -14.44 -1.31 7.93
C GLU A 440 -13.65 -0.50 6.90
N ALA A 441 -14.16 -0.37 5.68
CA ALA A 441 -13.55 0.47 4.65
C ALA A 441 -13.49 1.96 5.04
N GLY A 442 -14.51 2.47 5.73
CA GLY A 442 -14.60 3.88 6.13
C GLY A 442 -13.47 4.31 7.05
N GLU A 443 -13.14 3.50 8.08
CA GLU A 443 -12.02 3.75 8.98
C GLU A 443 -10.69 3.82 8.20
N ILE A 444 -10.49 2.88 7.29
CA ILE A 444 -9.28 2.74 6.48
C ILE A 444 -9.13 3.92 5.53
N ILE A 445 -10.19 4.29 4.81
CA ILE A 445 -10.19 5.43 3.88
C ILE A 445 -9.84 6.72 4.63
N LEU A 446 -10.38 6.93 5.83
CA LEU A 446 -10.07 8.11 6.65
C LEU A 446 -8.58 8.15 7.03
N VAL A 447 -8.04 7.05 7.55
CA VAL A 447 -6.63 6.93 7.94
C VAL A 447 -5.71 7.17 6.74
N ILE A 448 -6.03 6.57 5.60
CA ILE A 448 -5.27 6.71 4.36
C ILE A 448 -5.30 8.14 3.85
N GLY A 449 -6.48 8.77 3.81
CA GLY A 449 -6.61 10.18 3.46
C GLY A 449 -5.76 11.07 4.36
N ALA A 450 -5.78 10.82 5.68
CA ALA A 450 -4.99 11.60 6.64
C ALA A 450 -3.47 11.44 6.43
N GLY A 451 -3.01 10.22 6.15
CA GLY A 451 -1.62 9.96 5.82
C GLY A 451 -1.19 10.57 4.48
N GLY A 452 -2.06 10.56 3.48
CA GLY A 452 -1.86 11.27 2.21
C GLY A 452 -1.76 12.78 2.39
N ALA A 453 -2.59 13.36 3.27
CA ALA A 453 -2.51 14.76 3.66
C ALA A 453 -1.16 15.09 4.32
N LEU A 454 -0.73 14.28 5.30
CA LEU A 454 0.58 14.42 5.95
C LEU A 454 1.73 14.33 4.93
N GLY A 455 1.69 13.34 4.02
CA GLY A 455 2.69 13.18 2.96
C GLY A 455 2.74 14.37 2.01
N ALA A 456 1.58 14.95 1.64
CA ALA A 456 1.51 16.13 0.78
C ALA A 456 2.16 17.35 1.43
N VAL A 457 1.88 17.61 2.72
CA VAL A 457 2.45 18.77 3.42
C VAL A 457 3.94 18.57 3.74
N LEU A 458 4.39 17.33 3.99
CA LEU A 458 5.81 16.99 4.14
C LEU A 458 6.59 17.23 2.83
N ARG A 459 6.01 16.90 1.68
CA ARG A 459 6.60 17.24 0.37
C ARG A 459 6.75 18.75 0.18
N GLN A 460 5.71 19.52 0.52
CA GLN A 460 5.74 20.98 0.48
C GLN A 460 6.74 21.59 1.48
N ALA A 461 7.06 20.89 2.57
CA ALA A 461 8.11 21.28 3.53
C ALA A 461 9.55 21.04 3.02
N GLY A 462 9.74 20.53 1.80
CA GLY A 462 11.06 20.35 1.19
C GLY A 462 11.78 19.06 1.60
N MET A 463 11.06 18.04 2.08
CA MET A 463 11.67 16.75 2.47
C MET A 463 12.36 16.02 1.30
N SER A 464 11.85 16.18 0.08
CA SER A 464 12.47 15.60 -1.11
C SER A 464 13.87 16.16 -1.37
N GLU A 465 14.12 17.42 -0.99
CA GLU A 465 15.38 18.14 -1.25
C GLU A 465 16.47 17.68 -0.28
N LEU A 466 16.14 17.59 1.01
CA LEU A 466 17.08 17.18 2.05
C LEU A 466 17.57 15.75 1.82
N ALA A 467 16.73 14.90 1.25
CA ALA A 467 17.09 13.53 0.98
C ALA A 467 17.99 13.38 -0.25
N ALA A 468 17.75 14.14 -1.34
CA ALA A 468 18.66 14.17 -2.49
C ALA A 468 20.08 14.62 -2.12
N ALA A 469 20.23 15.43 -1.05
CA ALA A 469 21.53 15.87 -0.54
C ALA A 469 22.19 14.91 0.46
N THR A 470 21.45 13.93 1.02
CA THR A 470 21.91 13.06 2.12
C THR A 470 21.90 11.57 1.80
N VAL A 471 21.35 11.14 0.66
CA VAL A 471 21.46 9.73 0.23
C VAL A 471 22.94 9.44 -0.04
N PRO A 472 23.57 8.53 0.73
CA PRO A 472 24.98 8.20 0.52
C PRO A 472 25.17 7.52 -0.84
N GLU A 473 26.39 7.61 -1.41
CA GLU A 473 26.77 6.93 -2.66
C GLU A 473 26.46 5.42 -2.67
N GLN A 474 26.25 4.81 -1.49
CA GLN A 474 25.72 3.46 -1.32
C GLN A 474 24.21 3.42 -1.61
N LYS A 475 23.89 3.38 -2.90
CA LYS A 475 22.54 3.50 -3.45
C LYS A 475 21.49 2.48 -2.95
N LEU A 476 21.88 1.35 -2.36
CA LEU A 476 20.95 0.36 -1.76
C LEU A 476 20.49 0.71 -0.33
N LEU A 477 21.11 1.69 0.33
CA LEU A 477 20.86 2.00 1.74
C LEU A 477 19.43 2.55 1.99
N LEU A 478 18.77 3.07 0.95
CA LEU A 478 17.40 3.55 1.08
C LEU A 478 16.42 2.42 1.45
N LEU A 479 16.65 1.18 1.01
CA LEU A 479 15.80 0.03 1.33
C LEU A 479 15.76 -0.29 2.84
N PRO A 480 16.90 -0.51 3.54
CA PRO A 480 16.90 -0.74 4.98
C PRO A 480 16.46 0.50 5.77
N ILE A 481 16.71 1.72 5.28
CA ILE A 481 16.17 2.95 5.91
C ILE A 481 14.65 2.95 5.84
N ALA A 482 14.06 2.67 4.67
CA ALA A 482 12.61 2.62 4.48
C ALA A 482 11.94 1.54 5.36
N TRP A 483 12.57 0.37 5.43
CA TRP A 483 12.16 -0.71 6.30
C TRP A 483 12.25 -0.30 7.78
N GLY A 484 13.36 0.32 8.19
CA GLY A 484 13.61 0.73 9.58
C GLY A 484 12.66 1.82 10.06
N ILE A 485 12.39 2.84 9.24
CA ILE A 485 11.39 3.87 9.52
C ILE A 485 10.02 3.22 9.71
N THR A 486 9.62 2.34 8.79
CA THR A 486 8.33 1.63 8.92
C THR A 486 8.28 0.78 10.20
N ALA A 487 9.37 0.09 10.53
CA ALA A 487 9.47 -0.75 11.73
C ALA A 487 9.32 0.05 13.03
N VAL A 488 9.99 1.20 13.15
CA VAL A 488 9.88 2.09 14.31
C VAL A 488 8.46 2.62 14.46
N VAL A 489 7.87 3.08 13.34
CA VAL A 489 6.49 3.58 13.33
C VAL A 489 5.51 2.47 13.73
N ARG A 490 5.69 1.26 13.20
CA ARG A 490 4.87 0.10 13.52
C ARG A 490 4.98 -0.29 14.99
N MET A 491 6.20 -0.38 15.51
CA MET A 491 6.44 -0.67 16.93
C MET A 491 5.73 0.34 17.83
N ALA A 492 5.71 1.62 17.45
CA ALA A 492 4.98 2.64 18.19
C ALA A 492 3.45 2.53 18.04
N GLN A 493 2.94 2.35 16.82
CA GLN A 493 1.52 2.55 16.55
C GLN A 493 0.68 1.28 16.56
N GLY A 494 1.29 0.11 16.41
CA GLY A 494 0.57 -1.16 16.47
C GLY A 494 -0.35 -1.44 15.28
N SER A 495 -0.34 -0.63 14.20
CA SER A 495 -1.05 -0.93 12.93
C SER A 495 -0.09 -0.96 11.74
N ALA A 496 -0.12 -2.06 10.96
CA ALA A 496 0.78 -2.28 9.82
C ALA A 496 0.47 -1.29 8.70
N THR A 497 -0.82 -1.14 8.38
CA THR A 497 -1.32 -0.22 7.35
C THR A 497 -0.95 1.22 7.68
N VAL A 498 -1.20 1.68 8.91
CA VAL A 498 -0.86 3.06 9.34
C VAL A 498 0.65 3.29 9.26
N ALA A 499 1.45 2.31 9.66
CA ALA A 499 2.90 2.42 9.60
C ALA A 499 3.42 2.55 8.16
N MET A 500 2.90 1.75 7.22
CA MET A 500 3.24 1.86 5.80
C MET A 500 2.87 3.22 5.21
N ILE A 501 1.65 3.70 5.50
CA ILE A 501 1.15 4.99 5.05
C ILE A 501 2.03 6.14 5.55
N THR A 502 2.39 6.09 6.83
CA THR A 502 3.27 7.09 7.44
C THR A 502 4.67 7.02 6.82
N ALA A 503 5.24 5.83 6.67
CA ALA A 503 6.58 5.63 6.14
C ALA A 503 6.71 6.06 4.68
N VAL A 504 5.73 5.77 3.82
CA VAL A 504 5.77 6.24 2.42
C VAL A 504 5.58 7.75 2.31
N GLY A 505 4.82 8.37 3.22
CA GLY A 505 4.74 9.83 3.30
C GLY A 505 6.10 10.48 3.59
N ILE A 506 6.99 9.77 4.29
CA ILE A 506 8.34 10.21 4.65
C ILE A 506 9.36 9.86 3.57
N VAL A 507 9.37 8.60 3.12
CA VAL A 507 10.42 8.02 2.25
C VAL A 507 10.08 8.14 0.77
N GLY A 508 8.80 8.16 0.41
CA GLY A 508 8.35 8.29 -0.98
C GLY A 508 8.95 9.49 -1.72
N PRO A 509 8.95 10.71 -1.14
CA PRO A 509 9.56 11.88 -1.77
C PRO A 509 11.06 11.71 -2.02
N ILE A 510 11.76 10.93 -1.19
CA ILE A 510 13.18 10.62 -1.33
C ILE A 510 13.40 9.67 -2.51
N ALA A 511 12.61 8.60 -2.56
CA ALA A 511 12.70 7.57 -3.58
C ALA A 511 12.37 8.08 -5.00
N LEU A 512 11.59 9.16 -5.11
CA LEU A 512 11.20 9.78 -6.37
C LEU A 512 12.10 10.95 -6.80
N ALA A 513 12.90 11.50 -5.88
CA ALA A 513 13.73 12.68 -6.16
C ALA A 513 15.03 12.35 -6.90
N ASP A 514 15.57 11.14 -6.70
CA ASP A 514 16.86 10.73 -7.26
C ASP A 514 16.72 9.52 -8.21
N GLN A 515 17.66 9.38 -9.15
CA GLN A 515 17.73 8.19 -10.00
C GLN A 515 18.30 7.02 -9.20
N LEU A 516 17.41 6.32 -8.50
CA LEU A 516 17.74 5.05 -7.88
C LEU A 516 18.25 4.06 -8.94
N PRO A 517 19.25 3.21 -8.62
CA PRO A 517 19.75 2.20 -9.55
C PRO A 517 18.80 1.00 -9.67
N TYR A 518 17.63 1.07 -9.04
CA TYR A 518 16.59 0.07 -9.04
C TYR A 518 15.22 0.75 -9.02
N HIS A 519 14.19 0.04 -9.45
CA HIS A 519 12.85 0.56 -9.55
C HIS A 519 12.25 0.86 -8.16
N PRO A 520 11.51 1.97 -7.97
CA PRO A 520 10.93 2.36 -6.67
C PRO A 520 10.02 1.31 -6.02
N VAL A 521 9.57 0.30 -6.77
CA VAL A 521 8.82 -0.86 -6.26
C VAL A 521 9.56 -1.57 -5.13
N TYR A 522 10.89 -1.62 -5.17
CA TYR A 522 11.66 -2.24 -4.09
C TYR A 522 11.60 -1.44 -2.78
N VAL A 523 11.51 -0.11 -2.86
CA VAL A 523 11.26 0.73 -1.67
C VAL A 523 9.87 0.45 -1.11
N ALA A 524 8.85 0.34 -1.97
CA ALA A 524 7.49 0.03 -1.55
C ALA A 524 7.38 -1.35 -0.86
N VAL A 525 8.06 -2.36 -1.41
CA VAL A 525 8.14 -3.71 -0.81
C VAL A 525 8.92 -3.67 0.51
N ALA A 526 10.04 -2.93 0.59
CA ALA A 526 10.79 -2.76 1.83
C ALA A 526 9.96 -2.10 2.94
N ILE A 527 9.14 -1.10 2.61
CA ILE A 527 8.16 -0.49 3.53
C ILE A 527 7.18 -1.56 4.02
N GLY A 528 6.59 -2.34 3.11
CA GLY A 528 5.67 -3.41 3.47
C GLY A 528 6.30 -4.47 4.38
N CYS A 529 7.56 -4.86 4.14
CA CYS A 529 8.31 -5.76 5.02
C CYS A 529 8.58 -5.14 6.39
N GLY A 530 8.86 -3.84 6.46
CA GLY A 530 9.09 -3.12 7.72
C GLY A 530 7.85 -3.08 8.62
N SER A 531 6.65 -3.14 8.04
CA SER A 531 5.38 -3.18 8.78
C SER A 531 5.16 -4.48 9.59
N LYS A 532 6.02 -5.50 9.38
CA LYS A 532 5.97 -6.79 10.08
C LYS A 532 6.73 -6.77 11.41
N ILE A 533 7.52 -5.74 11.66
CA ILE A 533 8.33 -5.66 12.86
C ILE A 533 7.49 -5.15 14.03
N GLY A 534 7.60 -5.82 15.19
CA GLY A 534 6.97 -5.36 16.42
C GLY A 534 5.46 -5.60 16.47
N MET A 535 5.00 -6.81 16.22
CA MET A 535 3.65 -7.25 16.60
C MET A 535 3.64 -7.55 18.12
N TRP A 536 3.15 -6.63 18.95
CA TRP A 536 3.13 -6.75 20.42
C TRP A 536 1.83 -6.17 20.98
N MET A 537 1.75 -5.89 22.28
CA MET A 537 0.48 -5.56 22.96
C MET A 537 -0.25 -4.31 22.46
N ASN A 538 0.39 -3.44 21.67
CA ASN A 538 -0.27 -2.31 21.02
C ASN A 538 -0.96 -2.68 19.68
N ASP A 539 -0.83 -3.92 19.24
CA ASP A 539 -1.33 -4.42 17.96
C ASP A 539 -2.61 -5.24 18.16
N SER A 540 -3.67 -4.91 17.40
CA SER A 540 -4.92 -5.69 17.42
C SER A 540 -4.70 -7.13 16.97
N GLY A 541 -3.86 -7.35 15.95
CA GLY A 541 -3.54 -8.66 15.41
C GLY A 541 -2.85 -9.55 16.45
N PHE A 542 -2.01 -8.97 17.32
CA PHE A 542 -1.41 -9.70 18.44
C PHE A 542 -2.48 -10.28 19.38
N TRP A 543 -3.46 -9.47 19.77
CA TRP A 543 -4.53 -9.90 20.66
C TRP A 543 -5.49 -10.89 20.01
N VAL A 544 -5.82 -10.69 18.74
CA VAL A 544 -6.64 -11.63 17.95
C VAL A 544 -5.95 -13.00 17.93
N ILE A 545 -4.67 -13.06 17.61
CA ILE A 545 -3.91 -14.31 17.58
C ILE A 545 -3.86 -14.94 18.98
N ALA A 546 -3.44 -14.19 20.01
CA ALA A 546 -3.32 -14.70 21.37
C ALA A 546 -4.65 -15.27 21.90
N ARG A 547 -5.70 -14.45 21.91
CA ARG A 547 -6.98 -14.80 22.54
C ARG A 547 -7.68 -15.95 21.83
N MET A 548 -7.73 -15.92 20.50
CA MET A 548 -8.49 -16.93 19.79
C MET A 548 -7.77 -18.27 19.71
N SER A 549 -6.44 -18.25 19.55
CA SER A 549 -5.65 -19.48 19.57
C SER A 549 -5.55 -20.07 20.98
N GLY A 550 -5.79 -19.24 22.01
CA GLY A 550 -5.65 -19.53 23.43
C GLY A 550 -4.19 -19.62 23.89
N MET A 551 -3.28 -18.99 23.15
CA MET A 551 -1.91 -18.75 23.60
C MET A 551 -1.89 -17.61 24.63
N SER A 552 -1.04 -17.75 25.64
CA SER A 552 -0.69 -16.63 26.52
C SER A 552 0.06 -15.53 25.76
N GLU A 553 0.16 -14.35 26.38
CA GLU A 553 0.89 -13.23 25.81
C GLU A 553 2.37 -13.59 25.54
N ILE A 554 3.01 -14.28 26.48
CA ILE A 554 4.42 -14.71 26.35
C ILE A 554 4.56 -15.75 25.24
N GLU A 555 3.64 -16.70 25.15
CA GLU A 555 3.65 -17.68 24.06
C GLU A 555 3.46 -17.02 22.70
N THR A 556 2.55 -16.06 22.60
CA THR A 556 2.30 -15.30 21.36
C THR A 556 3.53 -14.49 20.95
N LEU A 557 4.20 -13.82 21.90
CA LEU A 557 5.45 -13.10 21.66
C LEU A 557 6.55 -14.04 21.15
N ARG A 558 6.71 -15.22 21.76
CA ARG A 558 7.73 -16.20 21.38
C ARG A 558 7.44 -16.89 20.05
N THR A 559 6.18 -16.98 19.65
CA THR A 559 5.74 -17.69 18.46
C THR A 559 5.40 -16.72 17.34
N ALA A 560 4.18 -16.18 17.32
CA ALA A 560 3.66 -15.35 16.25
C ALA A 560 4.47 -14.05 16.06
N SER A 561 4.79 -13.33 17.13
CA SER A 561 5.53 -12.05 17.01
C SER A 561 6.95 -12.27 16.50
N ALA A 562 7.65 -13.28 17.03
CA ALA A 562 8.97 -13.65 16.55
C ALA A 562 8.96 -14.15 15.10
N MET A 563 7.91 -14.89 14.70
CA MET A 563 7.73 -15.33 13.33
C MET A 563 7.59 -14.15 12.37
N VAL A 564 6.64 -13.25 12.64
CA VAL A 564 6.37 -12.10 11.77
C VAL A 564 7.58 -11.15 11.73
N PHE A 565 8.34 -11.04 12.82
CA PHE A 565 9.64 -10.36 12.81
C PHE A 565 10.62 -10.98 11.81
N ILE A 566 10.78 -12.31 11.82
CA ILE A 566 11.64 -13.04 10.87
C ILE A 566 11.16 -12.82 9.43
N GLU A 567 9.86 -12.86 9.18
CA GLU A 567 9.29 -12.60 7.86
C GLU A 567 9.62 -11.18 7.38
N GLY A 568 9.54 -10.18 8.26
CA GLY A 568 9.93 -8.81 7.96
C GLY A 568 11.41 -8.66 7.62
N CYS A 569 12.30 -9.33 8.35
CA CYS A 569 13.74 -9.32 8.09
C CYS A 569 14.10 -10.08 6.80
N VAL A 570 13.56 -11.28 6.60
CA VAL A 570 13.80 -12.07 5.38
C VAL A 570 13.21 -11.38 4.16
N GLY A 571 12.04 -10.74 4.31
CA GLY A 571 11.44 -9.92 3.27
C GLY A 571 12.35 -8.76 2.85
N LEU A 572 13.00 -8.07 3.79
CA LEU A 572 14.01 -7.05 3.48
C LEU A 572 15.19 -7.64 2.71
N VAL A 573 15.75 -8.76 3.16
CA VAL A 573 16.87 -9.42 2.49
C VAL A 573 16.49 -9.85 1.07
N ALA A 574 15.32 -10.46 0.89
CA ALA A 574 14.81 -10.83 -0.43
C ALA A 574 14.64 -9.60 -1.33
N THR A 575 14.14 -8.49 -0.78
CA THR A 575 14.00 -7.22 -1.50
C THR A 575 15.35 -6.64 -1.93
N LEU A 576 16.36 -6.67 -1.07
CA LEU A 576 17.73 -6.24 -1.38
C LEU A 576 18.34 -7.10 -2.50
N VAL A 577 18.17 -8.43 -2.42
CA VAL A 577 18.66 -9.36 -3.45
C VAL A 577 17.97 -9.10 -4.78
N LEU A 578 16.64 -8.93 -4.79
CA LEU A 578 15.91 -8.64 -6.02
C LEU A 578 16.30 -7.29 -6.62
N ALA A 579 16.47 -6.24 -5.80
CA ALA A 579 16.91 -4.94 -6.27
C ALA A 579 18.33 -4.99 -6.88
N ALA A 580 19.21 -5.86 -6.36
CA ALA A 580 20.57 -6.01 -6.87
C ALA A 580 20.65 -6.88 -8.15
N VAL A 581 19.87 -7.97 -8.21
CA VAL A 581 19.93 -8.95 -9.31
C VAL A 581 18.98 -8.59 -10.46
N TRP A 582 17.85 -7.97 -10.15
CA TRP A 582 16.82 -7.60 -11.11
C TRP A 582 16.33 -6.16 -10.84
N PRO A 583 17.13 -5.12 -11.15
CA PRO A 583 16.83 -3.75 -10.75
C PRO A 583 15.61 -3.12 -11.42
N LEU A 584 15.12 -3.65 -12.55
CA LEU A 584 13.92 -3.17 -13.26
C LEU A 584 13.99 -1.69 -13.74
N VAL A 585 15.19 -1.19 -14.02
CA VAL A 585 15.44 0.17 -14.57
C VAL A 585 16.03 0.12 -15.96
#